data_AF-A0A8H6CW13-F1
#
_entry.id   AF-A0A8H6CW13-F1
#
_cell.length_a   1.000
_cell.length_b   1.000
_cell.length_c   1.000
_cell.angle_alpha   90.00
_cell.angle_beta   90.00
_cell.angle_gamma   90.00
#
_symmetry.space_group_name_H-M   'P 1'
#
loop_
_entity.id
_entity.type
_entity.pdbx_description
1 polymer ?
#
loop_
_entity_poly.entity_id
_entity_poly.type
_entity_poly.pdbx_seq_one_letter_code
_entity_poly.pdbx_strand_id
1 'polypeptide(L)'
;MTNQKRFTGSRINVKSIETPSSAEWRIRLSGPNMKNLMLGHCPQDMDDKWMCMTTGPAEQGLIRVRMCRSWSNQEIIALIGRVGSDDEAMIAEEGGEILAIMWPTPKEDEYDPFDEESAKKFAIGFCRHFMNCELDS
;
A
#
# COMPACT_ATOMS: atom_id res chain seq x y z
N MET A 1 -9.88 2.11 -24.21
CA MET A 1 -9.11 1.78 -23.00
C MET A 1 -9.17 3.01 -22.11
N THR A 2 -9.87 2.92 -20.98
CA THR A 2 -10.00 4.06 -20.06
C THR A 2 -8.68 4.19 -19.29
N ASN A 3 -7.98 5.32 -19.42
CA ASN A 3 -6.82 5.62 -18.59
C ASN A 3 -7.30 5.78 -17.14
N GLN A 4 -7.26 4.70 -16.37
CA GLN A 4 -7.55 4.73 -14.94
C GLN A 4 -6.45 5.54 -14.25
N LYS A 5 -6.81 6.70 -13.69
CA LYS A 5 -5.87 7.54 -12.97
C LYS A 5 -5.55 6.92 -11.61
N ARG A 6 -4.28 7.00 -11.21
CA ARG A 6 -3.78 6.63 -9.88
C ARG A 6 -4.64 7.24 -8.78
N PHE A 7 -5.07 6.41 -7.82
CA PHE A 7 -5.74 6.87 -6.62
C PHE A 7 -4.70 7.26 -5.55
N THR A 8 -4.40 8.55 -5.49
CA THR A 8 -3.42 9.10 -4.53
C THR A 8 -4.05 9.55 -3.21
N GLY A 9 -5.38 9.60 -3.13
CA GLY A 9 -6.10 10.09 -1.96
C GLY A 9 -5.88 11.57 -1.64
N SER A 10 -5.45 12.40 -2.60
CA SER A 10 -5.09 13.81 -2.36
C SER A 10 -6.19 14.69 -1.77
N ARG A 11 -7.46 14.25 -1.85
CA ARG A 11 -8.63 14.94 -1.26
C ARG A 11 -9.11 14.31 0.05
N ILE A 12 -8.46 13.25 0.51
CA ILE A 12 -8.82 12.50 1.71
C ILE A 12 -7.81 12.81 2.80
N ASN A 13 -8.30 13.32 3.93
CA ASN A 13 -7.46 13.54 5.10
C ASN A 13 -7.25 12.22 5.84
N VAL A 14 -6.24 11.46 5.41
CA VAL A 14 -5.88 10.17 6.01
C VAL A 14 -5.10 10.38 7.30
N LYS A 15 -5.57 9.73 8.36
CA LYS A 15 -4.85 9.62 9.62
C LYS A 15 -3.75 8.59 9.46
N SER A 16 -2.50 9.07 9.41
CA SER A 16 -1.32 8.21 9.31
C SER A 16 -1.12 7.42 10.60
N ILE A 17 -0.34 6.34 10.54
CA ILE A 17 0.08 5.60 11.73
C ILE A 17 1.00 6.51 12.58
N GLU A 18 0.59 6.82 13.82
CA GLU A 18 1.34 7.74 14.72
C GLU A 18 2.63 7.11 15.25
N THR A 19 2.55 5.86 15.72
CA THR A 19 3.69 5.09 16.25
C THR A 19 3.75 3.76 15.51
N PRO A 20 4.51 3.66 14.41
CA PRO A 20 4.56 2.43 13.63
C PRO A 20 5.60 1.44 14.17
N SER A 21 5.18 0.19 14.33
CA SER A 21 6.09 -0.95 14.24
C SER A 21 6.45 -1.15 12.77
N SER A 22 7.65 -1.67 12.50
CA SER A 22 8.09 -1.92 11.13
C SER A 22 8.96 -3.15 11.00
N ALA A 23 8.95 -3.74 9.82
CA ALA A 23 9.83 -4.84 9.45
C ALA A 23 10.29 -4.71 8.00
N GLU A 24 11.51 -5.18 7.77
CA GLU A 24 12.02 -5.36 6.42
C GLU A 24 11.25 -6.49 5.70
N TRP A 25 11.05 -6.32 4.39
CA TRP A 25 10.36 -7.33 3.58
C TRP A 25 11.09 -7.69 2.29
N ARG A 26 11.67 -6.71 1.57
CA ARG A 26 12.48 -6.88 0.35
C ARG A 26 11.89 -7.84 -0.70
N ILE A 27 10.63 -7.62 -1.07
CA ILE A 27 9.97 -8.38 -2.14
C ILE A 27 10.15 -7.67 -3.48
N ARG A 28 10.66 -8.37 -4.49
CA ARG A 28 10.65 -7.90 -5.88
C ARG A 28 9.28 -8.18 -6.52
N LEU A 29 8.70 -7.16 -7.15
CA LEU A 29 7.45 -7.27 -7.89
C LEU A 29 7.70 -7.16 -9.40
N SER A 30 6.92 -7.93 -10.17
CA SER A 30 6.84 -7.79 -11.61
C SER A 30 6.25 -6.43 -12.00
N GLY A 31 6.49 -6.01 -13.25
CA GLY A 31 5.89 -4.81 -13.83
C GLY A 31 4.36 -4.73 -13.68
N PRO A 32 3.60 -5.78 -14.05
CA PRO A 32 2.15 -5.80 -13.87
C PRO A 32 1.71 -5.65 -12.40
N ASN A 33 2.34 -6.37 -11.46
CA ASN A 33 2.00 -6.27 -10.03
C ASN A 33 2.31 -4.87 -9.49
N MET A 34 3.49 -4.32 -9.83
CA MET A 34 3.86 -2.97 -9.39
C MET A 34 2.93 -1.91 -9.99
N LYS A 35 2.58 -2.01 -11.28
CA LYS A 35 1.61 -1.11 -11.91
C LYS A 35 0.26 -1.14 -11.19
N ASN A 36 -0.25 -2.32 -10.89
CA ASN A 36 -1.51 -2.48 -10.18
C ASN A 36 -1.45 -1.88 -8.76
N LEU A 37 -0.36 -2.12 -8.04
CA LEU A 37 -0.12 -1.54 -6.73
C LEU A 37 -0.05 0.00 -6.79
N MET A 38 0.59 0.54 -7.84
CA MET A 38 0.68 1.98 -8.07
C MET A 38 -0.68 2.61 -8.36
N LEU A 39 -1.63 1.90 -8.96
CA LEU A 39 -2.98 2.43 -9.21
C LEU A 39 -3.79 2.61 -7.91
N GLY A 40 -3.54 1.77 -6.91
CA GLY A 40 -4.29 1.75 -5.66
C GLY A 40 -5.72 1.20 -5.80
N HIS A 41 -6.53 1.41 -4.77
CA HIS A 41 -7.93 1.00 -4.73
C HIS A 41 -8.80 2.13 -4.17
N CYS A 42 -9.74 2.60 -4.98
CA CYS A 42 -10.76 3.58 -4.58
C CYS A 42 -12.08 2.84 -4.32
N PRO A 43 -12.62 2.88 -3.09
CA PRO A 43 -13.93 2.29 -2.79
C PRO A 43 -15.01 2.97 -3.62
N GLN A 44 -16.04 2.22 -4.03
CA GLN A 44 -17.17 2.74 -4.82
C GLN A 44 -18.30 3.24 -3.91
N ASP A 45 -18.47 2.66 -2.74
CA ASP A 45 -19.43 3.09 -1.72
C ASP A 45 -18.91 2.86 -0.29
N MET A 46 -19.75 3.15 0.71
CA MET A 46 -19.39 3.03 2.13
C MET A 46 -19.35 1.58 2.64
N ASP A 47 -19.92 0.63 1.90
CA ASP A 47 -19.85 -0.80 2.23
C ASP A 47 -18.48 -1.38 1.84
N ASP A 48 -17.79 -0.73 0.89
CA ASP A 48 -16.37 -0.94 0.62
C ASP A 48 -15.53 -0.38 1.78
N LYS A 49 -15.31 -1.24 2.78
CA LYS A 49 -14.61 -0.98 4.05
C LYS A 49 -13.18 -0.46 3.91
N TRP A 50 -12.58 -0.58 2.74
CA TRP A 50 -11.15 -0.49 2.53
C TRP A 50 -10.79 0.42 1.36
N MET A 51 -9.70 1.16 1.50
CA MET A 51 -9.11 1.95 0.43
C MET A 51 -7.60 1.77 0.43
N CYS A 52 -6.97 1.92 -0.74
CA CYS A 52 -5.53 1.86 -0.87
C CYS A 52 -5.01 3.01 -1.70
N MET A 53 -4.17 3.87 -1.12
CA MET A 53 -3.61 5.01 -1.83
C MET A 53 -2.11 4.84 -2.00
N THR A 54 -1.63 5.10 -3.21
CA THR A 54 -0.20 5.06 -3.49
C THR A 54 0.30 6.45 -3.83
N THR A 55 1.33 6.90 -3.11
CA THR A 55 1.99 8.19 -3.33
C THR A 55 3.47 8.04 -3.68
N GLY A 56 4.02 9.06 -4.34
CA GLY A 56 5.30 8.97 -5.02
C GLY A 56 5.14 8.46 -6.46
N PRO A 57 6.23 8.05 -7.11
CA PRO A 57 7.60 8.06 -6.59
C PRO A 57 8.11 9.45 -6.22
N ALA A 58 8.77 9.55 -5.05
CA ALA A 58 9.47 10.75 -4.58
C ALA A 58 10.97 10.65 -4.92
N GLU A 59 11.84 11.36 -4.19
CA GLU A 59 13.29 11.22 -4.34
C GLU A 59 13.72 9.75 -4.30
N GLN A 60 14.66 9.38 -5.17
CA GLN A 60 15.20 8.01 -5.28
C GLN A 60 14.16 6.93 -5.62
N GLY A 61 13.01 7.33 -6.19
CA GLY A 61 11.98 6.39 -6.63
C GLY A 61 11.13 5.80 -5.50
N LEU A 62 11.17 6.38 -4.30
CA LEU A 62 10.44 5.86 -3.14
C LEU A 62 8.93 6.06 -3.29
N ILE A 63 8.18 4.99 -3.05
CA ILE A 63 6.70 5.01 -3.03
C ILE A 63 6.20 4.64 -1.63
N ARG A 64 5.04 5.18 -1.27
CA ARG A 64 4.29 4.78 -0.07
C ARG A 64 2.90 4.30 -0.47
N VAL A 65 2.62 3.04 -0.20
CA VAL A 65 1.31 2.41 -0.39
C VAL A 65 0.62 2.35 0.96
N ARG A 66 -0.60 2.88 1.07
CA ARG A 66 -1.33 3.06 2.32
C ARG A 66 -2.65 2.35 2.27
N MET A 67 -2.82 1.31 3.09
CA MET A 67 -4.08 0.59 3.25
C MET A 67 -4.84 1.19 4.42
N CYS A 68 -6.06 1.65 4.15
CA CYS A 68 -6.84 2.43 5.10
C CYS A 68 -8.27 1.93 5.20
N ARG A 69 -8.88 2.12 6.37
CA ARG A 69 -10.34 2.03 6.52
C ARG A 69 -11.00 3.22 5.82
N SER A 70 -11.98 2.95 4.96
CA SER A 70 -12.64 3.97 4.13
C SER A 70 -13.47 4.96 4.94
N TRP A 71 -14.21 4.50 5.96
CA TRP A 71 -15.12 5.35 6.72
C TRP A 71 -14.44 6.19 7.81
N SER A 72 -13.29 5.74 8.34
CA SER A 72 -12.54 6.46 9.38
C SER A 72 -11.28 7.14 8.87
N ASN A 73 -10.96 6.96 7.58
CA ASN A 73 -9.72 7.40 6.94
C ASN A 73 -8.46 7.00 7.72
N GLN A 74 -8.49 5.86 8.41
CA GLN A 74 -7.40 5.41 9.28
C GLN A 74 -6.45 4.51 8.49
N GLU A 75 -5.18 4.89 8.40
CA GLU A 75 -4.11 4.01 7.92
C GLU A 75 -3.86 2.89 8.93
N ILE A 76 -3.86 1.65 8.45
CA ILE A 76 -3.68 0.45 9.27
C ILE A 76 -2.48 -0.40 8.84
N ILE A 77 -2.07 -0.30 7.56
CA ILE A 77 -0.86 -0.89 7.02
C ILE A 77 -0.27 0.09 6.02
N ALA A 78 1.05 0.24 6.03
CA ALA A 78 1.77 0.97 5.00
C ALA A 78 2.94 0.14 4.46
N LEU A 79 3.12 0.14 3.14
CA LEU A 79 4.29 -0.42 2.48
C LEU A 79 5.17 0.70 1.97
N ILE A 80 6.48 0.55 2.19
CA ILE A 80 7.50 1.36 1.54
C ILE A 80 8.07 0.56 0.40
N GLY A 81 8.02 1.11 -0.81
CA GLY A 81 8.58 0.49 -2.00
C GLY A 81 9.50 1.43 -2.75
N ARG A 82 10.08 0.91 -3.84
CA ARG A 82 10.93 1.64 -4.76
C ARG A 82 10.68 1.20 -6.20
N VAL A 83 10.65 2.18 -7.10
CA VAL A 83 10.63 2.00 -8.56
C VAL A 83 11.83 2.71 -9.20
N GLY A 84 12.24 2.27 -10.39
CA GLY A 84 13.38 2.87 -11.10
C GLY A 84 13.07 4.19 -11.81
N SER A 85 11.79 4.46 -12.06
CA SER A 85 11.30 5.62 -12.82
C SER A 85 9.89 6.03 -12.35
N ASP A 86 9.50 7.27 -12.60
CA ASP A 86 8.10 7.74 -12.48
C ASP A 86 7.29 7.53 -13.76
N ASP A 87 7.94 7.09 -14.85
CA ASP A 87 7.25 6.73 -16.08
C ASP A 87 6.45 5.42 -15.89
N GLU A 88 5.14 5.49 -16.08
CA GLU A 88 4.25 4.33 -15.87
C GLU A 88 4.51 3.18 -16.84
N ALA A 89 4.99 3.45 -18.06
CA ALA A 89 5.36 2.40 -19.01
C ALA A 89 6.63 1.69 -18.54
N MET A 90 7.62 2.44 -18.06
CA MET A 90 8.84 1.87 -17.48
C MET A 90 8.54 1.05 -16.22
N ILE A 91 7.67 1.53 -15.33
CA ILE A 91 7.22 0.76 -14.15
C ILE A 91 6.54 -0.55 -14.58
N ALA A 92 5.71 -0.50 -15.62
CA ALA A 92 5.00 -1.68 -16.13
C ALA A 92 5.92 -2.71 -16.79
N GLU A 93 7.11 -2.30 -17.24
CA GLU A 93 8.13 -3.17 -17.82
C GLU A 93 9.08 -3.72 -16.74
N GLU A 94 9.66 -2.83 -15.92
CA GLU A 94 10.74 -3.18 -14.98
C GLU A 94 10.23 -3.68 -13.62
N GLY A 95 9.03 -3.27 -13.23
CA GLY A 95 8.49 -3.53 -11.89
C GLY A 95 9.15 -2.69 -10.80
N GLY A 96 9.33 -3.27 -9.62
CA GLY A 96 9.89 -2.56 -8.48
C GLY A 96 10.04 -3.46 -7.27
N GLU A 97 10.27 -2.87 -6.10
CA GLU A 97 10.54 -3.60 -4.86
C GLU A 97 9.72 -3.03 -3.70
N ILE A 98 9.21 -3.90 -2.83
CA ILE A 98 8.71 -3.54 -1.51
C ILE A 98 9.84 -3.74 -0.50
N LEU A 99 10.28 -2.64 0.10
CA LEU A 99 11.42 -2.62 1.01
C LEU A 99 10.98 -3.00 2.43
N ALA A 100 9.87 -2.44 2.90
CA ALA A 100 9.41 -2.59 4.27
C ALA A 100 7.88 -2.50 4.40
N ILE A 101 7.38 -3.05 5.51
CA ILE A 101 6.00 -2.92 5.97
C ILE A 101 5.97 -2.20 7.33
N MET A 102 4.91 -1.43 7.55
CA MET A 102 4.62 -0.74 8.81
C MET A 102 3.19 -1.00 9.23
N TRP A 103 2.97 -1.12 10.55
CA TRP A 103 1.67 -1.30 11.18
C TRP A 103 1.64 -0.55 12.53
N PRO A 104 0.46 -0.21 13.07
CA PRO A 104 0.35 0.45 14.36
C PRO A 104 0.97 -0.38 15.49
N THR A 105 1.80 0.25 16.30
CA THR A 105 2.10 -0.25 17.65
C THR A 105 0.93 0.13 18.55
N PRO A 106 0.31 -0.83 19.28
CA PRO A 106 -0.75 -0.52 20.24
C PRO A 106 -0.21 0.37 21.36
N LYS A 107 -1.08 1.21 21.92
CA LYS A 107 -0.78 1.91 23.19
C LYS A 107 -0.88 0.93 24.36
N GLU A 108 -0.34 1.32 25.51
CA GLU A 108 -0.48 0.56 26.76
C GLU A 108 -1.98 0.30 27.01
N ASP A 109 -2.33 -0.96 27.32
CA ASP A 109 -3.68 -1.48 27.51
C ASP A 109 -4.61 -1.56 26.26
N GLU A 110 -4.09 -1.30 25.05
CA GLU A 110 -4.83 -1.55 23.79
C GLU A 110 -4.53 -2.94 23.21
N TYR A 111 -5.53 -3.54 22.56
CA TYR A 111 -5.34 -4.79 21.81
C TYR A 111 -4.39 -4.56 20.63
N ASP A 112 -3.36 -5.40 20.50
CA ASP A 112 -2.50 -5.40 19.32
C ASP A 112 -3.18 -6.13 18.16
N PRO A 113 -3.61 -5.44 17.09
CA PRO A 113 -4.19 -6.12 15.95
C PRO A 113 -3.15 -6.82 15.07
N PHE A 114 -1.86 -6.49 15.20
CA PHE A 114 -0.84 -6.92 14.26
C PHE A 114 0.53 -7.18 14.92
N ASP A 115 0.99 -8.42 14.79
CA ASP A 115 2.41 -8.73 14.72
C ASP A 115 2.90 -8.64 13.26
N GLU A 116 4.21 -8.85 13.04
CA GLU A 116 4.80 -8.82 11.69
C GLU A 116 4.13 -9.83 10.73
N GLU A 117 3.86 -11.05 11.21
CA GLU A 117 3.31 -12.13 10.39
C GLU A 117 1.87 -11.81 9.94
N SER A 118 1.03 -11.38 10.86
CA SER A 118 -0.36 -10.98 10.57
C SER A 118 -0.43 -9.70 9.73
N ALA A 119 0.47 -8.74 9.93
CA ALA A 119 0.59 -7.56 9.08
C ALA A 119 0.92 -7.93 7.63
N LYS A 120 1.92 -8.80 7.42
CA LYS A 120 2.29 -9.31 6.08
C LYS A 120 1.15 -10.10 5.45
N LYS A 121 0.52 -11.02 6.19
CA LYS A 121 -0.65 -11.79 5.70
C LYS A 121 -1.80 -10.89 5.29
N PHE A 122 -2.10 -9.86 6.08
CA PHE A 122 -3.12 -8.87 5.74
C PHE A 122 -2.76 -8.13 4.44
N ALA A 123 -1.53 -7.63 4.33
CA ALA A 123 -1.07 -6.91 3.14
C ALA A 123 -1.15 -7.76 1.87
N ILE A 124 -0.72 -9.03 1.93
CA ILE A 124 -0.82 -9.98 0.82
C ILE A 124 -2.28 -10.17 0.40
N GLY A 125 -3.15 -10.51 1.35
CA GLY A 125 -4.57 -10.76 1.08
C GLY A 125 -5.28 -9.53 0.52
N PHE A 126 -4.97 -8.35 1.07
CA PHE A 126 -5.49 -7.08 0.60
C PHE A 126 -5.08 -6.80 -0.85
N CYS A 127 -3.77 -6.86 -1.15
CA CYS A 127 -3.24 -6.57 -2.48
C CYS A 127 -3.80 -7.51 -3.55
N ARG A 128 -3.89 -8.81 -3.23
CA ARG A 128 -4.50 -9.81 -4.10
C ARG A 128 -5.96 -9.47 -4.38
N HIS A 129 -6.74 -9.21 -3.33
CA HIS A 129 -8.19 -9.04 -3.45
C HIS A 129 -8.59 -7.72 -4.13
N PHE A 130 -8.00 -6.59 -3.73
CA PHE A 130 -8.45 -5.26 -4.17
C PHE A 130 -7.70 -4.70 -5.36
N MET A 131 -6.48 -5.19 -5.63
CA MET A 131 -5.61 -4.64 -6.66
C MET A 131 -5.14 -5.69 -7.66
N ASN A 132 -5.49 -6.97 -7.50
CA ASN A 132 -4.96 -8.06 -8.34
C ASN A 132 -3.42 -8.01 -8.43
N CYS A 133 -2.79 -7.83 -7.26
CA CYS A 133 -1.35 -7.74 -7.09
C CYS A 133 -0.88 -8.84 -6.15
N GLU A 134 -0.03 -9.73 -6.66
CA GLU A 134 0.59 -10.79 -5.87
C GLU A 134 1.88 -10.27 -5.22
N LEU A 135 1.85 -10.19 -3.89
CA LEU A 135 3.05 -9.99 -3.07
C LEU A 135 3.56 -11.38 -2.68
N ASP A 136 4.59 -11.86 -3.38
CA ASP A 136 5.19 -13.17 -3.09
C ASP A 136 6.21 -13.02 -1.96
N SER A 137 5.94 -13.69 -0.83
CA SER A 137 6.86 -13.82 0.31
C SER A 137 7.67 -15.10 0.25
#